data_AF-A0AA90QEA7-F1
#
_entry.id   AF-A0AA90QEA7-F1
#
_cell.length_a   1.000
_cell.length_b   1.000
_cell.length_c   1.000
_cell.angle_alpha   90.00
_cell.angle_beta   90.00
_cell.angle_gamma   90.00
#
_symmetry.space_group_name_H-M   'P 1'
#
loop_
_entity.id
_entity.type
_entity.pdbx_description
1 polymer ?
#
loop_
_entity_poly.entity_id
_entity_poly.type
_entity_poly.pdbx_seq_one_letter_code
_entity_poly.pdbx_strand_id
1 'polypeptide(L)'
;MNNTAAANEARVQFSERLLNRMQNTYQLAGATELARKFNHKFPHLHITSHAARKWLVGESIPTQEKIIALAEWLEVDPWWLRYGSTGPLLSTVSDYGDDSLVKDVLILQVHDRKILRAFLDLLLKQA
;
A
#
# COMPACT_ATOMS: atom_id res chain seq x y z
N MET A 1 -27.65 5.61 -4.58
CA MET A 1 -26.30 5.98 -5.04
C MET A 1 -25.91 5.02 -6.15
N ASN A 2 -25.55 5.54 -7.32
CA ASN A 2 -25.43 4.75 -8.55
C ASN A 2 -24.03 4.12 -8.63
N ASN A 3 -23.93 2.84 -8.98
CA ASN A 3 -22.68 2.05 -8.97
C ASN A 3 -21.52 2.73 -9.74
N THR A 4 -21.83 3.46 -10.82
CA THR A 4 -20.85 4.18 -11.64
C THR A 4 -20.14 5.32 -10.90
N ALA A 5 -20.82 5.99 -9.96
CA ALA A 5 -20.24 7.10 -9.20
C ALA A 5 -19.19 6.60 -8.19
N ALA A 6 -19.52 5.53 -7.47
CA ALA A 6 -18.60 4.89 -6.52
C ALA A 6 -17.35 4.33 -7.21
N ALA A 7 -17.53 3.71 -8.39
CA ALA A 7 -16.40 3.25 -9.20
C ALA A 7 -15.52 4.41 -9.70
N ASN A 8 -16.12 5.56 -10.02
CA ASN A 8 -15.35 6.75 -10.40
C ASN A 8 -14.51 7.28 -9.23
N GLU A 9 -15.14 7.42 -8.07
CA GLU A 9 -14.50 7.88 -6.85
C GLU A 9 -13.30 6.98 -6.46
N ALA A 10 -13.48 5.66 -6.50
CA ALA A 10 -12.39 4.72 -6.19
C ALA A 10 -11.16 4.91 -7.11
N ARG A 11 -11.37 5.18 -8.41
CA ARG A 11 -10.27 5.43 -9.35
C ARG A 11 -9.57 6.77 -9.07
N VAL A 12 -10.33 7.82 -8.75
CA VAL A 12 -9.78 9.13 -8.39
C VAL A 12 -8.94 9.02 -7.13
N GLN A 13 -9.47 8.43 -6.06
CA GLN A 13 -8.75 8.26 -4.80
C GLN A 13 -7.48 7.41 -4.96
N PHE A 14 -7.52 6.35 -5.78
CA PHE A 14 -6.33 5.58 -6.13
C PHE A 14 -5.27 6.45 -6.81
N SER A 15 -5.68 7.27 -7.78
CA SER A 15 -4.77 8.13 -8.54
C SER A 15 -4.08 9.18 -7.65
N GLU A 16 -4.83 9.75 -6.70
CA GLU A 16 -4.31 10.72 -5.73
C GLU A 16 -3.25 10.08 -4.82
N ARG A 17 -3.54 8.90 -4.26
CA ARG A 17 -2.58 8.16 -3.42
C ARG A 17 -1.32 7.80 -4.19
N LEU A 18 -1.47 7.29 -5.42
CA LEU A 18 -0.36 6.92 -6.27
C LEU A 18 0.54 8.14 -6.56
N LEU A 19 -0.06 9.26 -6.95
CA LEU A 19 0.67 10.49 -7.27
C LEU A 19 1.38 11.06 -6.06
N ASN A 20 0.69 11.15 -4.92
CA ASN A 20 1.27 11.63 -3.66
C ASN A 20 2.49 10.77 -3.25
N ARG A 21 2.35 9.44 -3.29
CA ARG A 21 3.42 8.55 -2.89
C ARG A 21 4.61 8.60 -3.85
N MET A 22 4.35 8.64 -5.17
CA MET A 22 5.41 8.78 -6.17
C MET A 22 6.23 10.06 -6.01
N GLN A 23 5.58 11.18 -5.68
CA GLN A 23 6.24 12.46 -5.45
C GLN A 23 7.08 12.44 -4.17
N ASN A 24 6.53 11.90 -3.08
CA ASN A 24 7.18 11.89 -1.78
C ASN A 24 8.36 10.90 -1.69
N THR A 25 8.29 9.74 -2.34
CA THR A 25 9.33 8.71 -2.25
C THR A 25 10.42 8.89 -3.31
N TYR A 26 10.04 9.21 -4.56
CA TYR A 26 10.96 9.16 -5.70
C TYR A 26 10.95 10.39 -6.60
N GLN A 27 10.20 11.45 -6.24
CA GLN A 27 10.08 12.69 -7.01
C GLN A 27 9.77 12.45 -8.50
N LEU A 28 8.93 11.44 -8.80
CA LEU A 28 8.65 11.07 -10.18
C LEU A 28 7.76 12.10 -10.87
N ALA A 29 8.21 12.59 -12.02
CA ALA A 29 7.49 13.58 -12.82
C ALA A 29 6.68 12.89 -13.95
N GLY A 30 5.46 12.45 -13.63
CA GLY A 30 4.45 12.08 -14.61
C GLY A 30 4.54 10.67 -15.21
N ALA A 31 3.68 10.41 -16.20
CA ALA A 31 3.38 9.07 -16.71
C ALA A 31 4.55 8.39 -17.45
N THR A 32 5.33 9.14 -18.23
CA THR A 32 6.44 8.59 -19.02
C THR A 32 7.58 8.11 -18.11
N GLU A 33 7.94 8.93 -17.13
CA GLU A 33 8.95 8.58 -16.11
C GLU A 33 8.49 7.38 -15.28
N LEU A 34 7.21 7.36 -14.87
CA LEU A 34 6.62 6.21 -14.17
C LEU A 34 6.77 4.93 -14.98
N ALA A 35 6.31 4.91 -16.24
CA ALA A 35 6.37 3.73 -17.07
C ALA A 35 7.81 3.25 -17.31
N ARG A 36 8.72 4.18 -17.61
CA ARG A 36 10.13 3.85 -17.85
C ARG A 36 10.78 3.18 -16.64
N LYS A 37 10.65 3.76 -15.45
CA LYS A 37 11.25 3.22 -14.22
C LYS A 37 10.56 1.95 -13.75
N PHE A 38 9.23 1.90 -13.87
CA PHE A 38 8.47 0.69 -13.56
C PHE A 38 8.90 -0.49 -14.43
N ASN A 39 9.00 -0.29 -15.74
CA ASN A 39 9.41 -1.33 -16.68
C ASN A 39 10.86 -1.79 -16.45
N HIS A 40 11.72 -0.88 -16.00
CA HIS A 40 13.09 -1.23 -15.63
C HIS A 40 13.14 -2.12 -14.38
N LYS A 41 12.34 -1.82 -13.33
CA LYS A 41 12.29 -2.64 -12.11
C LYS A 41 11.53 -3.96 -12.30
N PHE A 42 10.48 -3.95 -13.11
CA PHE A 42 9.58 -5.09 -13.30
C PHE A 42 9.38 -5.42 -14.80
N PRO A 43 10.40 -5.99 -15.46
CA PRO A 43 10.34 -6.28 -16.89
C PRO A 43 9.23 -7.26 -17.28
N HIS A 44 8.84 -8.15 -16.36
CA HIS A 44 7.75 -9.12 -16.54
C HIS A 44 6.34 -8.50 -16.45
N LEU A 45 6.21 -7.26 -15.94
CA LEU A 45 4.94 -6.55 -15.80
C LEU A 45 4.85 -5.30 -16.69
N HIS A 46 5.54 -5.32 -17.83
CA HIS A 46 5.70 -4.17 -18.72
C HIS A 46 4.39 -3.38 -18.98
N ILE A 47 4.49 -2.05 -18.89
CA ILE A 47 3.39 -1.11 -19.10
C ILE A 47 3.76 -0.03 -20.13
N THR A 48 2.76 0.53 -20.79
CA THR A 48 2.95 1.69 -21.68
C THR A 48 2.81 2.99 -20.91
N SER A 49 3.40 4.08 -21.41
CA SER A 49 3.19 5.43 -20.86
C SER A 49 1.72 5.84 -20.89
N HIS A 50 0.94 5.33 -21.85
CA HIS A 50 -0.50 5.55 -21.91
C HIS A 50 -1.22 4.88 -20.73
N ALA A 51 -0.89 3.63 -20.41
CA ALA A 51 -1.46 2.94 -19.25
C ALA A 51 -1.12 3.68 -17.94
N ALA A 52 0.15 4.07 -17.77
CA ALA A 52 0.59 4.87 -16.64
C ALA A 52 -0.20 6.19 -16.52
N ARG A 53 -0.43 6.90 -17.63
CA ARG A 53 -1.25 8.11 -17.65
C ARG A 53 -2.65 7.84 -17.12
N LYS A 54 -3.32 6.79 -17.62
CA LYS A 54 -4.69 6.45 -17.19
C LYS A 54 -4.79 6.15 -15.70
N TRP A 55 -3.71 5.63 -15.08
CA TRP A 55 -3.64 5.42 -13.64
C TRP A 55 -3.53 6.74 -12.88
N LEU A 56 -2.65 7.64 -13.34
CA LEU A 56 -2.42 8.94 -12.71
C LEU A 56 -3.60 9.92 -12.83
N VAL A 57 -4.42 9.78 -13.88
CA VAL A 57 -5.63 10.62 -14.05
C VAL A 57 -6.91 9.99 -13.50
N GLY A 58 -6.83 8.79 -12.92
CA GLY A 58 -8.01 8.10 -12.38
C GLY A 58 -8.98 7.56 -13.43
N GLU A 59 -8.54 7.36 -14.68
CA GLU A 59 -9.36 6.75 -15.73
C GLU A 59 -9.44 5.22 -15.58
N SER A 60 -8.41 4.60 -15.00
CA SER A 60 -8.37 3.16 -14.78
C SER A 60 -7.51 2.78 -13.58
N ILE A 61 -7.83 1.66 -12.94
CA ILE A 61 -7.01 1.03 -11.91
C ILE A 61 -6.21 -0.13 -12.54
N PRO A 62 -4.92 -0.31 -12.23
CA PRO A 62 -4.12 -1.43 -12.70
C PRO A 62 -4.66 -2.80 -12.25
N THR A 63 -4.13 -3.87 -12.85
CA THR A 63 -4.35 -5.24 -12.34
C THR A 63 -3.73 -5.42 -10.96
N GLN A 64 -4.17 -6.44 -10.22
CA GLN A 64 -3.68 -6.70 -8.86
C GLN A 64 -2.16 -6.91 -8.82
N GLU A 65 -1.59 -7.64 -9.77
CA GLU A 65 -0.13 -7.86 -9.87
C GLU A 65 0.63 -6.54 -10.00
N LYS A 66 0.11 -5.61 -10.82
CA LYS A 66 0.72 -4.28 -11.01
C LYS A 66 0.58 -3.39 -9.78
N ILE A 67 -0.53 -3.52 -9.05
CA ILE A 67 -0.70 -2.84 -7.75
C ILE A 67 0.32 -3.35 -6.74
N ILE A 68 0.52 -4.67 -6.65
CA ILE A 68 1.53 -5.27 -5.75
C ILE A 68 2.93 -4.78 -6.11
N ALA A 69 3.30 -4.80 -7.39
CA ALA A 69 4.60 -4.30 -7.84
C ALA A 69 4.78 -2.79 -7.58
N LEU A 70 3.74 -1.97 -7.81
CA LEU A 70 3.76 -0.55 -7.47
C LEU A 70 3.92 -0.34 -5.96
N ALA A 71 3.22 -1.11 -5.14
CA ALA A 71 3.26 -0.98 -3.69
C ALA A 71 4.61 -1.41 -3.13
N GLU A 72 5.17 -2.52 -3.63
CA GLU A 72 6.53 -2.98 -3.31
C GLU A 72 7.58 -1.94 -3.69
N TRP A 73 7.44 -1.31 -4.86
CA TRP A 73 8.35 -0.25 -5.27
C TRP A 73 8.18 1.00 -4.41
N LEU A 74 6.96 1.42 -4.11
CA LEU A 74 6.68 2.64 -3.35
C LEU A 74 6.76 2.44 -1.82
N GLU A 75 7.14 1.23 -1.38
CA GLU A 75 7.24 0.83 0.02
C GLU A 75 5.95 1.15 0.80
N VAL A 76 4.79 0.78 0.25
CA VAL A 76 3.47 0.91 0.87
C VAL A 76 2.72 -0.42 0.84
N ASP A 77 1.66 -0.51 1.63
CA ASP A 77 0.74 -1.64 1.57
C ASP A 77 -0.09 -1.60 0.26
N PRO A 78 -0.22 -2.72 -0.48
CA PRO A 78 -0.98 -2.75 -1.74
C PRO A 78 -2.48 -2.52 -1.54
N TRP A 79 -3.02 -2.89 -0.37
CA TRP A 79 -4.41 -2.62 -0.01
C TRP A 79 -4.63 -1.14 0.26
N TRP A 80 -3.70 -0.50 0.99
CA TRP A 80 -3.70 0.94 1.19
C TRP A 80 -3.61 1.70 -0.13
N LEU A 81 -2.72 1.27 -1.03
CA LEU A 81 -2.60 1.92 -2.34
C LEU A 81 -3.93 1.83 -3.11
N ARG A 82 -4.57 0.66 -3.11
CA ARG A 82 -5.82 0.41 -3.84
C ARG A 82 -7.05 1.06 -3.21
N TYR A 83 -7.22 0.96 -1.91
CA TYR A 83 -8.46 1.30 -1.20
C TYR A 83 -8.32 2.42 -0.16
N GLY A 84 -7.09 2.82 0.18
CA GLY A 84 -6.82 3.82 1.22
C GLY A 84 -6.88 3.30 2.65
N SER A 85 -7.14 2.00 2.84
CA SER A 85 -7.10 1.31 4.12
C SER A 85 -6.07 0.20 4.09
N THR A 86 -5.41 -0.05 5.22
CA THR A 86 -4.55 -1.22 5.37
C THR A 86 -5.44 -2.47 5.36
N GLY A 87 -4.96 -3.60 4.83
CA GLY A 87 -5.80 -4.79 4.66
C GLY A 87 -6.47 -5.28 5.96
N PRO A 88 -7.51 -6.13 5.89
CA PRO A 88 -8.39 -6.48 7.01
C PRO A 88 -7.67 -6.83 8.32
N LEU A 89 -6.56 -7.57 8.24
CA LEU A 89 -5.76 -7.95 9.40
C LEU A 89 -5.02 -6.77 10.04
N LEU A 90 -4.50 -5.85 9.24
CA LEU A 90 -3.75 -4.69 9.71
C LEU A 90 -4.69 -3.53 10.08
N SER A 91 -5.84 -3.41 9.42
CA SER A 91 -6.88 -2.45 9.82
C SER A 91 -7.43 -2.80 11.19
N THR A 92 -7.62 -4.09 11.51
CA THR A 92 -8.00 -4.50 12.87
C THR A 92 -6.94 -4.08 13.88
N VAL A 93 -5.65 -4.30 13.61
CA VAL A 93 -4.57 -3.88 14.53
C VAL A 93 -4.47 -2.35 14.66
N SER A 94 -4.65 -1.62 13.56
CA SER A 94 -4.58 -0.15 13.53
C SER A 94 -5.78 0.54 14.21
N ASP A 95 -6.95 -0.11 14.23
CA ASP A 95 -8.17 0.37 14.90
C ASP A 95 -8.07 0.20 16.43
N TYR A 96 -7.20 -0.71 16.90
CA TYR A 96 -6.94 -0.98 18.32
C TYR A 96 -5.78 -0.19 18.95
N GLY A 97 -5.13 0.70 18.21
CA GLY A 97 -4.48 1.86 18.82
C GLY A 97 -2.96 1.95 18.74
N ASP A 98 -2.55 3.20 18.91
CA ASP A 98 -1.26 3.67 19.38
C ASP A 98 -0.02 3.17 18.60
N ASP A 99 0.33 3.93 17.56
CA ASP A 99 1.60 3.87 16.84
C ASP A 99 2.83 3.84 17.76
N SER A 100 2.71 4.26 19.04
CA SER A 100 3.77 4.16 20.04
C SER A 100 4.10 2.71 20.38
N LEU A 101 3.12 1.83 20.56
CA LEU A 101 3.38 0.43 21.00
C LEU A 101 4.11 -0.38 19.94
N VAL A 102 3.78 -0.16 18.66
CA VAL A 102 4.45 -0.82 17.54
C VAL A 102 5.91 -0.36 17.45
N LYS A 103 6.17 0.93 17.65
CA LYS A 103 7.53 1.48 17.68
C LYS A 103 8.30 0.93 18.87
N ASP A 104 7.70 0.89 20.05
CA ASP A 104 8.34 0.40 21.27
C ASP A 104 8.73 -1.08 21.13
N VAL A 105 7.85 -1.93 20.57
CA VAL A 105 8.14 -3.35 20.28
C VAL A 105 9.28 -3.54 19.29
N LEU A 106 9.43 -2.65 18.30
CA LEU A 106 10.52 -2.70 17.32
C LEU A 106 11.87 -2.30 17.91
N ILE A 107 11.88 -1.47 18.96
CA ILE A 107 13.10 -1.01 19.64
C ILE A 107 13.59 -2.04 20.68
N LEU A 108 12.72 -2.93 21.15
CA LEU A 108 13.06 -3.95 22.13
C LEU A 108 14.12 -4.96 21.62
N GLN A 109 14.95 -5.46 22.53
CA GLN A 109 15.95 -6.49 22.22
C GLN A 109 15.27 -7.83 21.89
N VAL A 110 15.98 -8.73 21.18
CA VAL A 110 15.46 -10.05 20.78
C VAL A 110 14.92 -10.85 21.98
N HIS A 111 15.50 -10.66 23.16
CA HIS A 111 15.11 -11.35 24.40
C HIS A 111 13.73 -10.91 24.89
N ASP A 112 13.42 -9.62 24.88
CA ASP A 112 12.15 -9.08 25.38
C ASP A 112 10.98 -9.48 24.47
N ARG A 113 11.23 -9.57 23.16
CA ARG A 113 10.24 -10.05 22.18
C ARG A 113 9.83 -11.50 22.42
N LYS A 114 10.70 -12.34 22.97
CA LYS A 114 10.35 -13.73 23.31
C LYS A 114 9.41 -13.81 24.50
N ILE A 115 9.60 -12.93 25.49
CA ILE A 115 8.73 -12.85 26.67
C ILE A 115 7.34 -12.36 26.27
N LEU A 116 7.28 -11.30 25.46
CA LEU A 116 6.01 -10.81 24.92
C LEU A 116 5.28 -11.87 24.11
N ARG A 117 6.01 -12.65 23.29
CA ARG A 117 5.41 -13.74 22.51
C ARG A 117 4.85 -14.83 23.41
N ALA A 118 5.57 -15.25 24.45
CA ALA A 118 5.07 -16.23 25.41
C ALA A 118 3.85 -15.72 26.17
N PHE A 119 3.79 -14.42 26.48
CA PHE A 119 2.66 -13.80 27.16
C PHE A 119 1.43 -13.68 26.25
N LEU A 120 1.62 -13.27 25.00
CA LEU A 120 0.56 -13.22 23.98
C LEU A 120 0.03 -14.63 23.69
N ASP A 121 0.92 -15.60 23.52
CA ASP A 121 0.54 -16.99 23.31
C ASP A 121 -0.26 -17.52 24.51
N LEU A 122 0.07 -17.10 25.74
CA LEU A 122 -0.68 -17.46 26.94
C LEU A 122 -2.08 -16.81 26.97
N LEU A 123 -2.17 -15.52 26.66
CA LEU A 123 -3.44 -14.79 26.64
C LEU A 123 -4.39 -15.32 25.56
N LEU A 124 -3.88 -15.61 24.36
CA LEU A 124 -4.67 -16.13 23.25
C LEU A 124 -5.11 -17.58 23.43
N LYS A 125 -4.45 -18.35 24.32
CA LYS A 125 -4.84 -19.73 24.64
C LYS A 125 -5.96 -19.82 25.68
N GLN A 126 -6.26 -18.72 26.36
CA GLN A 126 -7.26 -18.62 27.42
C GLN A 126 -8.59 -18.02 26.95
N ALA A 127 -8.66 -17.57 25.69
CA ALA A 127 -9.83 -17.00 25.02
C ALA A 127 -10.42 -17.99 24.02
#